data_AF-A0A4D6NJQ2-F1
#
_entry.id   AF-A0A4D6NJQ2-F1
#
_cell.length_a   1.000
_cell.length_b   1.000
_cell.length_c   1.000
_cell.angle_alpha   90.00
_cell.angle_beta   90.00
_cell.angle_gamma   90.00
#
_symmetry.space_group_name_H-M   'P 1'
#
loop_
_entity.id
_entity.type
_entity.pdbx_description
1 polymer ?
#
loop_
_entity_poly.entity_id
_entity_poly.type
_entity_poly.pdbx_seq_one_letter_code
_entity_poly.pdbx_strand_id
1 'polypeptide(L)'
;MDEDIMSSPNRLVECRICHSEDEDSNMDTPCSCCGTLKYAHQNCVQRWCNEKGDTTCEICQQQLKPGYTVPPLPPLLHYGSSPINFGYVLNSH
;
A
#
# COMPACT_ATOMS: atom_id res chain seq x y z
N MET A 1 19.50 28.61 -26.61
CA MET A 1 18.17 28.55 -25.97
C MET A 1 17.26 28.35 -27.16
N ASP A 2 16.97 27.11 -27.56
CA ASP A 2 16.44 25.99 -26.78
C ASP A 2 16.99 24.66 -27.31
N GLU A 3 17.20 23.70 -26.41
CA GLU A 3 17.86 22.42 -26.69
C GLU A 3 16.89 21.41 -27.33
N ASP A 4 17.19 21.03 -28.57
CA ASP A 4 16.70 19.83 -29.22
C ASP A 4 17.14 18.57 -28.44
N ILE A 5 16.41 18.19 -27.39
CA ILE A 5 16.47 16.84 -26.84
C ILE A 5 15.56 15.93 -27.66
N MET A 6 16.12 15.44 -28.75
CA MET A 6 15.71 14.19 -29.38
C MET A 6 16.04 13.05 -28.41
N SER A 7 15.09 12.61 -27.60
CA SER A 7 15.26 11.42 -26.75
C SER A 7 13.94 10.70 -26.56
N SER A 8 13.54 9.94 -27.59
CA SER A 8 12.46 8.93 -27.58
C SER A 8 11.06 9.40 -27.14
N PRO A 9 9.96 8.91 -27.73
CA PRO A 9 8.62 9.22 -27.22
C PRO A 9 8.32 8.36 -25.97
N ASN A 10 9.20 8.39 -24.95
CA ASN A 10 8.89 7.74 -23.68
C ASN A 10 7.76 8.55 -23.03
N ARG A 11 6.60 7.90 -22.91
CA ARG A 11 5.40 8.54 -22.40
C ARG A 11 5.57 8.70 -20.90
N LEU A 12 5.81 9.93 -20.46
CA LEU A 12 5.74 10.25 -19.04
C LEU A 12 4.29 10.13 -18.56
N VAL A 13 4.10 9.45 -17.45
CA VAL A 13 2.81 9.28 -16.78
C VAL A 13 2.96 9.53 -15.30
N GLU A 14 1.91 10.07 -14.68
CA GLU A 14 1.92 10.39 -13.26
C GLU A 14 1.47 9.19 -12.41
N CYS A 15 2.24 8.86 -11.38
CA CYS A 15 1.84 7.89 -10.36
C CYS A 15 0.70 8.45 -9.51
N ARG A 16 -0.45 7.76 -9.49
CA ARG A 16 -1.64 8.17 -8.70
C ARG A 16 -1.46 8.17 -7.16
N ILE A 17 -0.32 7.70 -6.64
CA ILE A 17 -0.07 7.56 -5.20
C ILE A 17 0.90 8.65 -4.72
N CYS A 18 2.02 8.86 -5.43
CA CYS A 18 3.02 9.85 -5.06
C CYS A 18 2.97 11.14 -5.90
N HIS A 19 2.14 11.17 -6.94
CA HIS A 19 1.98 12.30 -7.87
C HIS A 19 3.32 12.73 -8.50
N SER A 20 4.18 11.76 -8.82
CA SER A 20 5.43 11.97 -9.54
C SER A 20 5.30 11.42 -10.95
N GLU A 21 5.90 12.12 -11.91
CA GLU A 21 5.93 11.73 -13.33
C GLU A 21 7.16 10.87 -13.61
N ASP A 22 6.95 9.71 -14.20
CA ASP A 22 8.03 8.84 -14.66
C ASP A 22 7.63 8.14 -15.97
N GLU A 23 8.59 7.46 -16.57
CA GLU A 23 8.37 6.69 -17.79
C GLU A 23 7.33 5.59 -17.59
N ASP A 24 6.48 5.35 -18.60
CA ASP A 24 5.47 4.29 -18.56
C ASP A 24 6.07 2.90 -18.27
N SER A 25 7.32 2.68 -18.69
CA SER A 25 8.08 1.46 -18.42
C SER A 25 8.43 1.26 -16.93
N ASN A 26 8.50 2.33 -16.15
CA ASN A 26 8.74 2.29 -14.69
C ASN A 26 7.42 2.24 -13.90
N MET A 27 6.29 2.27 -14.59
CA MET A 27 4.95 2.30 -14.01
C MET A 27 4.24 0.97 -14.15
N ASP A 28 3.40 0.69 -13.17
CA ASP A 28 2.60 -0.50 -13.14
C ASP A 28 1.12 -0.19 -13.29
N THR A 29 0.36 -1.19 -13.75
CA THR A 29 -1.09 -1.15 -13.82
C THR A 29 -1.67 -2.23 -12.91
N PRO A 30 -1.74 -1.95 -11.59
CA PRO A 30 -2.01 -3.01 -10.63
C PRO A 30 -3.47 -3.45 -10.64
N CYS A 31 -4.38 -2.74 -11.32
CA CYS A 31 -5.82 -3.03 -11.37
C CYS A 31 -6.41 -2.55 -12.71
N SER A 32 -7.68 -2.85 -12.97
CA SER A 32 -8.37 -2.46 -14.21
C SER A 32 -8.89 -1.01 -14.24
N CYS A 33 -8.33 -0.12 -13.41
CA CYS A 33 -8.62 1.31 -13.52
C CYS A 33 -8.23 1.82 -14.93
N CYS A 34 -8.87 2.89 -15.37
CA CYS A 34 -8.67 3.47 -16.69
C CYS A 34 -8.10 4.91 -16.58
N GLY A 35 -7.60 5.44 -17.69
CA GLY A 35 -7.01 6.79 -17.72
C GLY A 35 -5.67 6.88 -17.00
N THR A 36 -5.43 7.98 -16.28
CA THR A 36 -4.22 8.23 -15.49
C THR A 36 -4.21 7.42 -14.18
N LEU A 37 -5.38 7.14 -13.61
CA LEU A 37 -5.56 6.41 -12.34
C LEU A 37 -5.14 4.93 -12.39
N LYS A 38 -4.76 4.43 -13.57
CA LYS A 38 -4.25 3.07 -13.71
C LYS A 38 -2.75 2.98 -13.43
N TYR A 39 -2.01 4.08 -13.57
CA TYR A 39 -0.55 4.08 -13.44
C TYR A 39 -0.12 4.35 -12.00
N ALA A 40 0.71 3.47 -11.46
CA ALA A 40 1.35 3.64 -10.16
C ALA A 40 2.69 2.92 -10.12
N HIS A 41 3.67 3.48 -9.41
CA HIS A 41 4.92 2.77 -9.14
C HIS A 41 4.67 1.47 -8.38
N GLN A 42 5.39 0.41 -8.72
CA GLN A 42 5.30 -0.88 -8.00
C GLN A 42 5.56 -0.71 -6.49
N ASN A 43 6.55 0.10 -6.11
CA ASN A 43 6.85 0.39 -4.70
C ASN A 43 5.70 1.16 -4.02
N CYS A 44 5.13 2.16 -4.70
CA CYS A 44 3.99 2.91 -4.16
C CYS A 44 2.77 2.01 -3.94
N VAL A 45 2.49 1.08 -4.85
CA VAL A 45 1.37 0.12 -4.69
C VAL A 45 1.63 -0.80 -3.51
N GLN A 46 2.84 -1.33 -3.37
CA GLN A 46 3.20 -2.18 -2.22
C GLN A 46 3.07 -1.42 -0.90
N ARG A 47 3.59 -0.18 -0.85
CA ARG A 47 3.47 0.68 0.33
C ARG A 47 1.99 0.95 0.67
N TRP A 48 1.16 1.23 -0.32
CA TRP A 48 -0.27 1.40 -0.13
C TRP A 48 -0.95 0.12 0.41
N CYS A 49 -0.58 -1.06 -0.08
CA CYS A 49 -1.05 -2.34 0.47
C CYS A 49 -0.63 -2.51 1.94
N ASN A 50 0.59 -2.08 2.28
CA ASN A 50 1.10 -2.11 3.66
C ASN A 50 0.31 -1.19 4.59
N GLU A 51 0.01 0.04 4.14
CA GLU A 51 -0.73 1.03 4.93
C GLU A 51 -2.22 0.68 5.04
N LYS A 52 -2.82 0.16 3.97
CA LYS A 52 -4.24 -0.20 3.93
C LYS A 52 -4.55 -1.55 4.57
N GLY A 53 -3.63 -2.51 4.47
CA GLY A 53 -3.86 -3.87 4.93
C GLY A 53 -4.65 -4.75 3.96
N ASP A 54 -4.77 -4.36 2.68
CA ASP A 54 -5.55 -5.09 1.66
C ASP A 54 -4.88 -4.98 0.28
N THR A 55 -5.14 -5.95 -0.57
CA THR A 55 -4.75 -6.02 -1.98
C THR A 55 -5.94 -5.78 -2.91
N THR A 56 -6.93 -5.00 -2.48
CA THR A 56 -8.14 -4.66 -3.25
C THR A 56 -8.16 -3.17 -3.60
N CYS A 57 -8.09 -2.81 -4.89
CA CYS A 57 -8.10 -1.42 -5.33
C CYS A 57 -9.32 -0.64 -4.82
N GLU A 58 -9.11 0.54 -4.24
CA GLU A 58 -10.21 1.35 -3.67
C GLU A 58 -11.12 2.04 -4.69
N ILE A 59 -10.65 2.16 -5.94
CA ILE A 59 -11.37 2.88 -6.99
C ILE A 59 -12.28 1.91 -7.75
N CYS A 60 -11.72 0.82 -8.26
CA CYS A 60 -12.48 -0.17 -9.03
C CYS A 60 -12.94 -1.38 -8.20
N GLN A 61 -12.55 -1.49 -6.92
CA GLN A 61 -12.93 -2.58 -6.01
C GLN A 61 -12.54 -3.98 -6.50
N GLN A 62 -11.55 -4.06 -7.40
CA GLN A 62 -11.01 -5.32 -7.90
C GLN A 62 -9.69 -5.66 -7.23
N GLN A 63 -9.37 -6.95 -7.16
CA GLN A 63 -8.08 -7.39 -6.67
C GLN A 63 -6.95 -6.81 -7.53
N LEU A 64 -5.90 -6.37 -6.84
CA LEU A 64 -4.67 -6.00 -7.50
C LEU A 64 -4.05 -7.24 -8.15
N LYS A 65 -3.22 -7.04 -9.18
CA LYS A 65 -2.49 -8.12 -9.83
C LYS A 65 -1.67 -8.92 -8.79
N PRO A 66 -1.48 -10.23 -9.00
CA PRO A 66 -0.66 -11.05 -8.13
C PRO A 66 0.78 -10.51 -8.08
N GLY A 67 1.36 -10.43 -6.88
CA GLY A 67 2.71 -9.91 -6.64
C GLY A 67 2.77 -8.79 -5.60
N TYR A 68 1.62 -8.22 -5.22
CA TYR A 68 1.50 -7.36 -4.05
C TYR A 68 1.04 -8.16 -2.86
N THR A 69 1.64 -7.91 -1.70
CA THR A 69 1.30 -8.60 -0.46
C THR A 69 0.87 -7.62 0.61
N VAL A 70 0.01 -8.07 1.51
CA VAL A 70 -0.23 -7.36 2.77
C VAL A 70 0.83 -7.84 3.76
N PRO A 71 1.55 -6.96 4.46
CA PRO A 71 2.48 -7.38 5.50
C PRO A 71 1.68 -8.12 6.58
N PRO A 72 2.25 -9.17 7.18
CA PRO A 72 1.58 -9.86 8.27
C PRO A 72 1.24 -8.82 9.35
N LEU A 73 -0.04 -8.79 9.75
CA LEU A 73 -0.51 -7.93 10.84
C LEU A 73 0.49 -8.05 11.99
N PRO A 74 1.03 -6.93 12.52
CA PRO A 74 1.89 -7.02 13.68
C PRO A 74 1.16 -7.83 14.74
N PRO A 75 1.80 -8.84 15.37
CA PRO A 75 1.16 -9.61 16.41
C PRO A 75 0.61 -8.61 17.41
N LEU A 76 -0.71 -8.65 17.62
CA LEU A 76 -1.40 -7.77 18.56
C LEU A 76 -0.61 -7.86 19.87
N LEU A 77 0.13 -6.80 20.21
CA LEU A 77 0.60 -6.66 21.56
C LEU A 77 -0.68 -6.55 22.38
N HIS A 78 -1.05 -7.65 23.04
CA HIS A 78 -1.98 -7.66 24.15
C HIS A 78 -1.39 -6.71 25.20
N TYR A 79 -1.68 -5.43 25.04
CA TYR A 79 -1.50 -4.43 26.07
C TYR A 79 -2.53 -4.75 27.14
N GLY A 80 -2.10 -5.55 28.12
CA GLY A 80 -2.66 -5.60 29.47
C GLY A 80 -4.17 -5.71 29.56
N SER A 81 -4.69 -6.92 29.53
CA SER A 81 -5.77 -7.27 30.45
C SER A 81 -5.34 -8.55 31.15
N SER A 82 -4.63 -8.38 32.26
CA SER A 82 -4.33 -9.45 33.21
C SER A 82 -5.61 -10.20 33.57
N PRO A 83 -5.61 -11.53 33.62
CA PRO A 83 -6.66 -12.25 34.32
C PRO A 83 -6.57 -11.84 35.80
N ILE A 84 -7.59 -11.17 36.32
CA ILE A 84 -7.72 -10.91 37.75
C ILE A 84 -7.79 -12.28 38.42
N ASN A 85 -6.69 -12.69 39.03
CA ASN A 85 -6.58 -13.96 39.75
C ASN A 85 -7.47 -13.87 41.00
N PHE A 86 -8.54 -14.67 41.02
CA PHE A 86 -9.31 -14.95 42.21
C PHE A 86 -8.55 -15.94 43.09
N GLY A 87 -8.20 -15.50 44.31
CA GLY A 87 -7.77 -16.34 45.44
C GLY A 87 -6.35 -16.02 45.93
N TYR A 88 -6.05 -15.82 47.21
CA TYR A 88 -6.77 -16.13 48.44
C TYR A 88 -6.19 -15.27 49.60
N VAL A 89 -6.97 -15.19 50.69
CA VAL A 89 -6.63 -14.91 52.11
C VAL A 89 -6.12 -13.52 52.54
N LEU A 90 -7.02 -12.71 53.09
CA LEU A 90 -6.74 -11.95 54.33
C LEU A 90 -7.72 -12.41 55.41
N ASN A 91 -7.16 -13.16 56.35
CA ASN A 91 -7.75 -13.56 57.62
C ASN A 91 -7.77 -12.35 58.59
N SER A 92 -8.76 -12.35 59.49
CA SER A 92 -8.69 -11.81 60.86
C SER A 92 -8.79 -10.28 61.08
N HIS A 93 -9.97 -9.80 61.47
CA HIS A 93 -10.26 -9.31 62.84
C HIS A 93 -11.78 -9.13 63.02
#